data_AF-S0FMC5-F1
#
_entry.id   AF-S0FMC5-F1
#
_cell.length_a   1.000
_cell.length_b   1.000
_cell.length_c   1.000
_cell.angle_alpha   90.00
_cell.angle_beta   90.00
_cell.angle_gamma   90.00
#
_symmetry.space_group_name_H-M   'P 1'
#
loop_
_entity.id
_entity.type
_entity.pdbx_description
1 polymer ?
#
loop_
_entity_poly.entity_id
_entity_poly.type
_entity_poly.pdbx_seq_one_letter_code
_entity_poly.pdbx_strand_id
1 'polypeptide(L)'
;MDKTKIKCKLCGMHYSEDEMSEEHYPARSVGNEDIIALDIVKMIDSFQSEEMRNDVLKKISAGESADNILGDIFDTKLSKSIYPAGRTARTLCRKCNTFLGKYDAAYLKFFSLDGEPKKIKGFKESTKLQIIKSIFGKFLSVPEAKNEEFDFLDFLNNEVETKYSGKWKLYFIKRDLSTDLLGLNDIGTGKATFDEGIVYELSDDRFIFNLMNFEKHSCFSMTNIFDILNKNYVLVKGAGNDGGYHAQILMSRLFQYTDENVYG
;
A
#
# COMPACT_ATOMS: atom_id res chain seq x y z
N MET A 1 22.07 5.00 30.49
CA MET A 1 21.78 5.00 29.05
C MET A 1 20.69 6.03 28.84
N ASP A 2 20.96 7.06 28.06
CA ASP A 2 19.95 8.05 27.71
C ASP A 2 18.86 7.33 26.91
N LYS A 3 17.62 7.30 27.42
CA LYS A 3 16.54 6.56 26.75
C LYS A 3 16.26 7.27 25.43
N THR A 4 16.55 6.62 24.32
CA THR A 4 16.21 7.12 22.98
C THR A 4 14.72 7.44 22.96
N LYS A 5 14.39 8.74 22.86
CA LYS A 5 13.00 9.18 22.75
C LYS A 5 12.58 9.16 21.29
N ILE A 6 11.38 8.66 21.03
CA ILE A 6 10.79 8.55 19.69
C ILE A 6 9.70 9.61 19.55
N LYS A 7 9.73 10.35 18.44
CA LYS A 7 8.71 11.36 18.12
C LYS A 7 7.44 10.67 17.58
N CYS A 8 6.30 10.90 18.23
CA CYS A 8 5.00 10.48 17.72
C CYS A 8 4.64 11.32 16.47
N LYS A 9 4.28 10.66 15.38
CA LYS A 9 3.96 11.34 14.12
C LYS A 9 2.65 12.12 14.12
N LEU A 10 1.67 11.74 14.94
CA LEU A 10 0.39 12.44 14.98
C LEU A 10 0.41 13.69 15.87
N CYS A 11 0.97 13.60 17.07
CA CYS A 11 0.99 14.72 18.02
C CYS A 11 2.33 15.47 18.10
N GLY A 12 3.39 14.96 17.47
CA GLY A 12 4.72 15.59 17.46
C GLY A 12 5.52 15.48 18.78
N MET A 13 4.93 14.91 19.84
CA MET A 13 5.57 14.78 21.15
C MET A 13 6.55 13.60 21.20
N HIS A 14 7.54 13.68 22.07
CA HIS A 14 8.57 12.66 22.26
C HIS A 14 8.26 11.74 23.44
N TYR A 15 8.37 10.43 23.22
CA TYR A 15 7.99 9.39 24.17
C TYR A 15 9.11 8.36 24.33
N SER A 16 9.13 7.62 25.44
CA SER A 16 9.98 6.43 25.54
C SER A 16 9.42 5.29 24.69
N GLU A 17 10.28 4.32 24.38
CA GLU A 17 9.94 3.16 23.56
C GLU A 17 8.75 2.37 24.10
N ASP A 18 8.61 2.25 25.43
CA ASP A 18 7.49 1.59 26.10
C ASP A 18 6.16 2.37 26.04
N GLU A 19 6.21 3.67 25.75
CA GLU A 19 5.03 4.51 25.55
C GLU A 19 4.56 4.53 24.07
N MET A 20 5.40 4.02 23.17
CA MET A 20 5.05 3.86 21.76
C MET A 20 4.16 2.64 21.55
N SER A 21 3.34 2.70 20.50
CA SER A 21 2.53 1.58 20.05
C SER A 21 3.31 0.73 19.05
N GLU A 22 3.32 -0.58 19.22
CA GLU A 22 3.69 -1.50 18.14
C GLU A 22 2.51 -1.59 17.18
N GLU A 23 2.54 -0.78 16.13
CA GLU A 23 1.45 -0.72 15.18
C GLU A 23 1.67 -1.75 14.10
N HIS A 24 0.82 -2.77 14.01
CA HIS A 24 0.69 -3.59 12.82
C HIS A 24 -0.35 -2.89 11.94
N TYR A 25 0.09 -2.12 10.94
CA TYR A 25 -0.84 -1.51 9.99
C TYR A 25 -0.58 -1.95 8.53
N PRO A 26 -1.61 -2.45 7.80
CA PRO A 26 -2.99 -2.63 8.24
C PRO A 26 -3.11 -3.69 9.36
N ALA A 27 -4.21 -3.71 10.12
CA ALA A 27 -4.32 -4.67 11.24
C ALA A 27 -4.12 -6.11 10.73
N ARG A 28 -3.58 -7.04 11.53
CA ARG A 28 -3.45 -8.46 11.12
C ARG A 28 -4.78 -9.04 10.61
N SER A 29 -5.89 -8.63 11.22
CA SER A 29 -7.25 -9.01 10.82
C SER A 29 -7.62 -8.63 9.38
N VAL A 30 -6.84 -7.73 8.76
CA VAL A 30 -7.00 -7.29 7.37
C VAL A 30 -5.73 -7.51 6.53
N GLY A 31 -4.82 -8.42 6.91
CA GLY A 31 -3.80 -8.96 5.97
C GLY A 31 -2.33 -8.72 6.21
N ASN A 32 -1.96 -7.98 7.24
CA ASN A 32 -0.57 -7.60 7.48
C ASN A 32 0.23 -8.67 8.25
N GLU A 33 0.36 -9.87 7.69
CA GLU A 33 1.10 -10.98 8.31
C GLU A 33 2.48 -11.19 7.68
N ASP A 34 2.60 -11.18 6.35
CA ASP A 34 3.89 -11.17 5.63
C ASP A 34 3.78 -10.28 4.38
N ILE A 35 4.76 -9.40 4.19
CA ILE A 35 4.86 -8.55 3.01
C ILE A 35 5.98 -9.08 2.12
N ILE A 36 5.60 -9.51 0.93
CA ILE A 36 6.48 -10.11 -0.07
C ILE A 36 6.81 -9.06 -1.13
N ALA A 37 8.10 -8.84 -1.39
CA ALA A 37 8.55 -7.93 -2.44
C ALA A 37 9.30 -8.68 -3.53
N LEU A 38 9.32 -8.10 -4.74
CA LEU A 38 10.19 -8.59 -5.81
C LEU A 38 11.67 -8.41 -5.42
N ASP A 39 12.44 -9.47 -5.58
CA ASP A 39 13.89 -9.48 -5.53
C ASP A 39 14.45 -9.29 -6.95
N ILE A 40 14.78 -8.04 -7.28
CA ILE A 40 15.28 -7.64 -8.60
C ILE A 40 16.56 -8.40 -8.98
N VAL A 41 17.43 -8.70 -8.01
CA VAL A 41 18.69 -9.43 -8.25
C VAL A 41 18.37 -10.84 -8.71
N LYS A 42 17.54 -11.55 -7.93
CA LYS A 42 17.11 -12.91 -8.28
C LYS A 42 16.36 -12.94 -9.61
N MET A 43 15.59 -11.89 -9.92
CA MET A 43 14.89 -11.77 -11.20
C MET A 43 15.85 -11.73 -12.37
N ILE A 44 16.89 -10.88 -12.31
CA ILE A 44 17.90 -10.78 -13.37
C ILE A 44 18.67 -12.10 -13.53
N ASP A 45 19.12 -12.70 -12.42
CA ASP A 45 19.83 -13.99 -12.43
C ASP A 45 18.96 -15.11 -13.02
N SER A 46 17.67 -15.10 -12.66
CA SER A 46 16.68 -16.06 -13.13
C SER A 46 16.43 -15.97 -14.63
N PHE A 47 16.36 -14.76 -15.20
CA PHE A 47 16.21 -14.56 -16.65
C PHE A 47 17.40 -15.09 -17.47
N GLN A 48 18.56 -15.23 -16.85
CA GLN A 48 19.77 -15.79 -17.49
C GLN A 48 19.92 -17.29 -17.26
N SER A 49 19.06 -17.92 -16.45
CA SER A 49 19.18 -19.32 -16.07
C SER A 49 18.53 -20.28 -17.07
N GLU A 50 19.34 -21.16 -17.67
CA GLU A 50 18.84 -22.28 -18.48
C GLU A 50 17.98 -23.26 -17.66
N GLU A 51 18.27 -23.43 -16.38
CA GLU A 51 17.54 -24.29 -15.46
C GLU A 51 16.10 -23.80 -15.28
N MET A 52 15.91 -22.49 -15.08
CA MET A 52 14.57 -21.90 -14.99
C MET A 52 13.80 -22.11 -16.29
N ARG A 53 14.43 -21.90 -17.44
CA ARG A 53 13.77 -22.09 -18.75
C ARG A 53 13.30 -23.53 -18.93
N ASN A 54 14.12 -24.50 -18.53
CA ASN A 54 13.78 -25.92 -18.62
C ASN A 54 12.64 -26.32 -17.65
N ASP A 55 12.63 -25.76 -16.45
CA ASP A 55 11.57 -25.96 -15.44
C ASP A 55 10.22 -25.43 -15.94
N VAL A 56 10.19 -24.21 -16.51
CA VAL A 56 9.00 -23.62 -17.14
C VAL A 56 8.48 -24.49 -18.27
N LEU A 57 9.35 -24.90 -19.21
CA LEU A 57 8.96 -25.73 -20.35
C LEU A 57 8.36 -27.08 -19.91
N LYS A 58 8.89 -27.66 -18.83
CA LYS A 58 8.40 -28.92 -18.26
C LYS A 58 7.00 -28.74 -17.66
N LYS A 59 6.77 -27.68 -16.89
CA LYS A 59 5.45 -27.36 -16.30
C LYS A 59 4.39 -27.08 -17.36
N ILE A 60 4.73 -26.32 -18.40
CA ILE A 60 3.85 -26.09 -19.57
C ILE A 60 3.50 -27.42 -20.24
N SER A 61 4.50 -28.29 -20.45
CA SER A 61 4.29 -29.60 -21.08
C SER A 61 3.42 -30.54 -20.22
N ALA A 62 3.35 -30.31 -18.90
CA ALA A 62 2.48 -31.01 -17.98
C ALA A 62 1.05 -30.45 -17.92
N GLY A 63 0.77 -29.36 -18.65
CA GLY A 63 -0.57 -28.75 -18.73
C GLY A 63 -0.88 -27.74 -17.62
N GLU A 64 0.12 -27.28 -16.85
CA GLU A 64 -0.08 -26.17 -15.91
C GLU A 64 -0.37 -24.85 -16.65
N SER A 65 -1.25 -24.03 -16.06
CA SER A 65 -1.55 -22.70 -16.60
C SER A 65 -0.36 -21.76 -16.41
N ALA A 66 -0.18 -20.82 -17.34
CA ALA A 66 0.86 -19.81 -17.24
C ALA A 66 0.80 -19.02 -15.92
N ASP A 67 -0.41 -18.69 -15.46
CA ASP A 67 -0.62 -17.96 -14.21
C ASP A 67 -0.09 -18.72 -12.97
N ASN A 68 -0.31 -20.04 -12.91
CA ASN A 68 0.19 -20.85 -11.79
C ASN A 68 1.71 -20.97 -11.84
N ILE A 69 2.29 -21.13 -13.03
CA ILE A 69 3.73 -21.23 -13.22
C ILE A 69 4.42 -19.93 -12.80
N LEU A 70 3.86 -18.77 -13.19
CA LEU A 70 4.38 -17.46 -12.83
C LEU A 70 4.26 -17.19 -11.33
N GLY A 71 3.13 -17.53 -10.72
CA GLY A 71 2.93 -17.44 -9.26
C GLY A 71 3.96 -18.27 -8.49
N ASP A 72 4.13 -19.54 -8.84
CA ASP A 72 5.10 -20.43 -8.21
C ASP A 72 6.54 -19.91 -8.34
N ILE A 73 6.93 -19.43 -9.52
CA ILE A 73 8.27 -18.88 -9.74
C ILE A 73 8.48 -17.63 -8.92
N PHE A 74 7.47 -16.75 -8.86
CA PHE A 74 7.55 -15.56 -8.03
C PHE A 74 7.79 -15.95 -6.56
N ASP A 75 6.90 -16.77 -6.00
CA ASP A 75 6.94 -17.12 -4.58
C ASP A 75 8.23 -17.86 -4.19
N THR A 76 8.72 -18.77 -5.05
CA THR A 76 9.86 -19.64 -4.72
C THR A 76 11.23 -19.06 -5.10
N LYS A 77 11.31 -18.28 -6.19
CA LYS A 77 12.59 -17.87 -6.79
C LYS A 77 12.78 -16.36 -6.85
N LEU A 78 11.71 -15.57 -7.03
CA LEU A 78 11.84 -14.13 -7.28
C LEU A 78 11.44 -13.26 -6.09
N SER A 79 10.91 -13.87 -5.03
CA SER A 79 10.41 -13.12 -3.90
C SER A 79 11.44 -12.97 -2.77
N LYS A 80 11.21 -11.95 -1.93
CA LYS A 80 11.81 -11.80 -0.62
C LYS A 80 10.78 -11.29 0.38
N SER A 81 10.76 -11.85 1.58
CA SER A 81 9.98 -11.27 2.69
C SER A 81 10.71 -10.01 3.19
N ILE A 82 9.98 -8.89 3.24
CA ILE A 82 10.49 -7.61 3.75
C ILE A 82 9.95 -7.28 5.15
N TYR A 83 8.77 -7.82 5.50
CA TYR A 83 8.16 -7.64 6.81
C TYR A 83 7.41 -8.93 7.23
N PRO A 84 8.12 -9.95 7.74
CA PRO A 84 7.57 -11.29 8.03
C PRO A 84 6.58 -11.34 9.19
N ALA A 85 6.41 -10.25 9.93
CA ALA A 85 5.41 -10.10 10.99
C ALA A 85 4.38 -8.99 10.67
N GLY A 86 4.35 -8.55 9.41
CA GLY A 86 3.66 -7.36 8.92
C GLY A 86 4.48 -6.08 9.06
N ARG A 87 4.04 -5.03 8.37
CA ARG A 87 4.51 -3.64 8.53
C ARG A 87 4.27 -3.20 9.97
N THR A 88 5.30 -3.37 10.80
CA THR A 88 5.29 -2.94 12.20
C THR A 88 6.20 -1.73 12.39
N ALA A 89 5.65 -0.62 12.86
CA ALA A 89 6.44 0.55 13.21
C ALA A 89 5.99 1.14 14.55
N ARG A 90 6.97 1.66 15.31
CA ARG A 90 6.72 2.45 16.52
C ARG A 90 6.75 3.94 16.20
N THR A 91 5.77 4.40 15.43
CA THR A 91 5.68 5.79 14.96
C THR A 91 4.61 6.61 15.67
N LEU A 92 3.67 5.96 16.37
CA LEU A 92 2.64 6.63 17.17
C LEU A 92 2.72 6.25 18.64
N CYS A 93 2.42 7.22 19.52
CA CYS A 93 2.25 6.94 20.94
C CYS A 93 0.91 6.22 21.17
N ARG A 94 0.82 5.45 22.27
CA ARG A 94 -0.38 4.69 22.62
C ARG A 94 -1.67 5.53 22.61
N LYS A 95 -1.60 6.78 23.09
CA LYS A 95 -2.77 7.69 23.09
C LYS A 95 -3.25 8.04 21.68
N CYS A 96 -2.32 8.37 20.79
CA CYS A 96 -2.63 8.69 19.39
C CYS A 96 -3.15 7.46 18.64
N ASN A 97 -2.55 6.29 18.87
CA ASN A 97 -3.05 5.04 18.30
C ASN A 97 -4.49 4.75 18.78
N THR A 98 -4.76 4.85 20.08
CA THR A 98 -6.12 4.68 20.62
C THR A 98 -7.11 5.69 20.02
N PHE A 99 -6.69 6.94 19.77
CA PHE A 99 -7.53 7.93 19.09
C PHE A 99 -7.87 7.50 17.66
N LEU A 100 -6.90 6.98 16.89
CA LEU A 100 -7.11 6.49 15.53
C LEU A 100 -7.91 5.18 15.49
N GLY A 101 -7.96 4.42 16.59
CA GLY A 101 -8.71 3.16 16.67
C GLY A 101 -10.20 3.27 16.30
N LYS A 102 -10.83 4.43 16.50
CA LYS A 102 -12.21 4.67 16.04
C LYS A 102 -12.32 4.78 14.52
N TYR A 103 -11.30 5.31 13.85
CA TYR A 103 -11.22 5.39 12.40
C TYR A 103 -11.01 3.98 11.83
N ASP A 104 -10.14 3.20 12.45
CA ASP A 104 -9.91 1.81 12.06
C ASP A 104 -11.14 0.93 12.25
N ALA A 105 -11.92 1.14 13.31
CA ALA A 105 -13.21 0.45 13.46
C ALA A 105 -14.19 0.77 12.31
N ALA A 106 -14.22 2.03 11.85
CA ALA A 106 -15.04 2.41 10.70
C ALA A 106 -14.51 1.79 9.39
N TYR A 107 -13.19 1.77 9.21
CA TYR A 107 -12.55 1.12 8.06
C TYR A 107 -12.76 -0.40 8.06
N LEU A 108 -12.67 -1.07 9.21
CA LEU A 108 -12.97 -2.50 9.32
C LEU A 108 -14.41 -2.79 8.90
N LYS A 109 -15.37 -1.95 9.29
CA LYS A 109 -16.76 -2.07 8.85
C LYS A 109 -16.91 -1.87 7.34
N PHE A 110 -16.19 -0.92 6.77
CA PHE A 110 -16.12 -0.72 5.32
C PHE A 110 -15.53 -1.95 4.62
N PHE A 111 -14.45 -2.51 5.19
CA PHE A 111 -13.76 -3.72 4.75
C PHE A 111 -14.68 -4.94 4.72
N SER A 112 -15.36 -5.25 5.83
CA SER A 112 -16.26 -6.40 5.92
C SER A 112 -17.49 -6.33 5.00
N LEU A 113 -17.75 -5.18 4.37
CA LEU A 113 -18.84 -5.00 3.41
C LEU A 113 -18.34 -4.87 1.97
N ASP A 114 -17.07 -5.22 1.73
CA ASP A 114 -16.38 -5.07 0.44
C ASP A 114 -16.53 -3.66 -0.12
N GLY A 115 -16.60 -2.63 0.75
CA GLY A 115 -16.85 -1.25 0.36
C GLY A 115 -18.03 -1.04 -0.61
N GLU A 116 -18.99 -1.97 -0.70
CA GLU A 116 -20.01 -1.99 -1.74
C GLU A 116 -20.89 -0.73 -1.68
N PRO A 117 -21.04 0.08 -2.76
CA PRO A 117 -21.64 1.41 -2.65
C PRO A 117 -23.09 1.34 -2.14
N LYS A 118 -23.82 0.29 -2.51
CA LYS A 118 -25.21 0.04 -2.06
C LYS A 118 -25.31 -0.20 -0.54
N LYS A 119 -24.29 -0.79 0.07
CA LYS A 119 -24.23 -1.03 1.53
C LYS A 119 -23.71 0.23 2.24
N ILE A 120 -22.69 0.87 1.68
CA ILE A 120 -22.04 2.05 2.26
C ILE A 120 -22.91 3.32 2.18
N LYS A 121 -23.85 3.42 1.22
CA LYS A 121 -24.79 4.57 1.14
C LYS A 121 -25.58 4.80 2.43
N GLY A 122 -25.82 3.75 3.22
CA GLY A 122 -26.56 3.82 4.48
C GLY A 122 -25.71 4.26 5.69
N PHE A 123 -24.40 4.46 5.49
CA PHE A 123 -23.53 4.92 6.57
C PHE A 123 -23.78 6.39 6.87
N LYS A 124 -23.67 6.75 8.15
CA LYS A 124 -23.64 8.15 8.58
C LYS A 124 -22.43 8.84 7.94
N GLU A 125 -22.57 10.13 7.65
CA GLU A 125 -21.50 10.95 7.09
C GLU A 125 -20.23 10.92 7.96
N SER A 126 -20.38 10.96 9.28
CA SER A 126 -19.27 10.79 10.21
C SER A 126 -18.53 9.46 10.05
N THR A 127 -19.25 8.35 9.84
CA THR A 127 -18.62 7.04 9.58
C THR A 127 -17.85 7.04 8.25
N LYS A 128 -18.40 7.67 7.21
CA LYS A 128 -17.72 7.82 5.92
C LYS A 128 -16.44 8.66 6.05
N LEU A 129 -16.48 9.75 6.80
CA LEU A 129 -15.30 10.56 7.11
C LEU A 129 -14.26 9.78 7.91
N GLN A 130 -14.67 8.98 8.89
CA GLN A 130 -13.78 8.11 9.66
C GLN A 130 -13.09 7.06 8.79
N ILE A 131 -13.77 6.52 7.78
CA ILE A 131 -13.16 5.62 6.78
C ILE A 131 -12.06 6.36 6.01
N ILE A 132 -12.34 7.56 5.50
CA ILE A 132 -11.35 8.38 4.79
C ILE A 132 -10.16 8.71 5.70
N LYS A 133 -10.39 9.14 6.93
CA LYS A 133 -9.31 9.46 7.88
C LYS A 133 -8.51 8.22 8.27
N SER A 134 -9.12 7.04 8.38
CA SER A 134 -8.39 5.79 8.58
C SER A 134 -7.41 5.56 7.42
N ILE A 135 -7.87 5.75 6.17
CA ILE A 135 -7.06 5.61 4.95
C ILE A 135 -5.82 6.54 4.99
N PHE A 136 -5.97 7.80 5.39
CA PHE A 136 -4.83 8.71 5.57
C PHE A 136 -3.93 8.32 6.75
N GLY A 137 -4.55 7.92 7.87
CA GLY A 137 -3.85 7.52 9.10
C GLY A 137 -2.90 6.34 8.89
N LYS A 138 -3.22 5.42 7.96
CA LYS A 138 -2.38 4.25 7.62
C LYS A 138 -0.92 4.64 7.37
N PHE A 139 -0.68 5.75 6.68
CA PHE A 139 0.67 6.19 6.31
C PHE A 139 1.51 6.66 7.49
N LEU A 140 0.90 7.00 8.63
CA LEU A 140 1.67 7.32 9.83
C LEU A 140 2.38 6.08 10.38
N SER A 141 1.79 4.91 10.17
CA SER A 141 2.17 3.63 10.79
C SER A 141 3.05 2.74 9.91
N VAL A 142 3.22 3.08 8.62
CA VAL A 142 4.06 2.27 7.72
C VAL A 142 5.55 2.58 7.93
N PRO A 143 6.41 1.54 8.08
CA PRO A 143 7.86 1.70 8.22
C PRO A 143 8.50 2.54 7.11
N GLU A 144 8.02 2.38 5.88
CA GLU A 144 8.56 3.01 4.67
C GLU A 144 8.30 4.53 4.63
N ALA A 145 7.36 5.01 5.45
CA ALA A 145 7.11 6.43 5.62
C ALA A 145 7.81 7.00 6.86
N LYS A 146 8.66 6.26 7.58
CA LYS A 146 9.23 6.66 8.88
C LYS A 146 9.80 8.09 8.88
N ASN A 147 10.47 8.48 7.81
CA ASN A 147 11.14 9.77 7.68
C ASN A 147 10.28 10.85 7.01
N GLU A 148 9.03 10.55 6.67
CA GLU A 148 8.14 11.48 5.99
C GLU A 148 7.41 12.39 6.98
N GLU A 149 7.34 13.67 6.60
CA GLU A 149 6.53 14.67 7.28
C GLU A 149 5.22 14.90 6.52
N PHE A 150 4.16 14.29 7.05
CA PHE A 150 2.83 14.41 6.49
C PHE A 150 2.18 15.74 6.86
N ASP A 151 1.56 16.41 5.89
CA ASP A 151 0.82 17.67 6.09
C ASP A 151 -0.70 17.46 6.28
N PHE A 152 -1.16 16.20 6.26
CA PHE A 152 -2.55 15.83 6.57
C PHE A 152 -2.81 15.60 8.07
N LEU A 153 -1.88 15.98 8.95
CA LEU A 153 -2.04 15.77 10.40
C LEU A 153 -3.24 16.53 10.97
N ASP A 154 -3.45 17.77 10.53
CA ASP A 154 -4.61 18.57 10.95
C ASP A 154 -5.91 17.94 10.44
N PHE A 155 -5.90 17.39 9.23
CA PHE A 155 -7.01 16.62 8.68
C PHE A 155 -7.33 15.38 9.55
N LEU A 156 -6.32 14.71 10.11
CA LEU A 156 -6.53 13.55 10.99
C LEU A 156 -6.97 13.95 12.40
N ASN A 157 -6.40 15.03 12.94
CA ASN A 157 -6.69 15.49 14.30
C ASN A 157 -8.07 16.15 14.42
N ASN A 158 -8.53 16.85 13.37
CA ASN A 158 -9.85 17.46 13.35
C ASN A 158 -10.92 16.49 12.84
N GLU A 159 -11.72 15.91 13.73
CA GLU A 159 -12.72 14.88 13.37
C GLU A 159 -13.79 15.33 12.39
N VAL A 160 -14.09 16.64 12.36
CA VAL A 160 -15.13 17.21 11.48
C VAL A 160 -14.57 17.75 10.17
N GLU A 161 -13.24 17.78 10.00
CA GLU A 161 -12.64 18.21 8.74
C GLU A 161 -13.01 17.24 7.62
N THR A 162 -13.53 17.78 6.52
CA THR A 162 -14.10 17.01 5.40
C THR A 162 -13.22 17.02 4.16
N LYS A 163 -12.23 17.92 4.11
CA LYS A 163 -11.35 18.09 2.95
C LYS A 163 -9.89 18.09 3.37
N TYR A 164 -9.05 17.63 2.46
CA TYR A 164 -7.61 17.76 2.55
C TYR A 164 -7.09 18.30 1.22
N SER A 165 -6.20 19.29 1.27
CA SER A 165 -5.65 19.99 0.10
C SER A 165 -4.12 20.12 0.14
N GLY A 166 -3.45 19.29 0.95
CA GLY A 166 -2.00 19.27 1.05
C GLY A 166 -1.30 18.60 -0.14
N LYS A 167 0.03 18.45 -0.02
CA LYS A 167 0.91 18.02 -1.12
C LYS A 167 0.91 16.51 -1.36
N TRP A 168 0.56 15.70 -0.36
CA TRP A 168 0.70 14.25 -0.45
C TRP A 168 -0.36 13.64 -1.36
N LYS A 169 0.11 12.96 -2.40
CA LYS A 169 -0.75 12.21 -3.32
C LYS A 169 -0.74 10.75 -2.88
N LEU A 170 -1.85 10.29 -2.32
CA LEU A 170 -1.98 8.95 -1.79
C LEU A 170 -2.58 8.05 -2.87
N TYR A 171 -1.93 6.92 -3.11
CA TYR A 171 -2.30 5.96 -4.13
C TYR A 171 -2.37 4.57 -3.50
N PHE A 172 -3.53 3.95 -3.58
CA PHE A 172 -3.77 2.61 -3.05
C PHE A 172 -4.12 1.69 -4.18
N ILE A 173 -3.54 0.51 -4.18
CA ILE A 173 -3.89 -0.54 -5.14
C ILE A 173 -4.29 -1.80 -4.37
N LYS A 174 -5.48 -2.31 -4.72
CA LYS A 174 -5.79 -3.71 -4.46
C LYS A 174 -5.02 -4.55 -5.46
N ARG A 175 -4.17 -5.42 -4.95
CA ARG A 175 -3.36 -6.31 -5.77
C ARG A 175 -4.17 -7.53 -6.18
N ASP A 176 -4.24 -7.75 -7.49
CA ASP A 176 -4.59 -9.01 -8.13
C ASP A 176 -3.66 -9.21 -9.33
N LEU A 177 -3.61 -10.42 -9.91
CA LEU A 177 -2.73 -10.76 -11.05
C LEU A 177 -2.86 -9.78 -12.24
N SER A 178 -3.96 -9.02 -12.34
CA SER A 178 -4.19 -8.03 -13.40
C SER A 178 -3.50 -6.69 -13.19
N THR A 179 -2.96 -6.43 -11.99
CA THR A 179 -2.27 -5.17 -11.63
C THR A 179 -0.78 -5.18 -11.97
N ASP A 180 -0.27 -6.29 -12.46
CA ASP A 180 1.15 -6.54 -12.64
C ASP A 180 1.57 -6.52 -14.10
N LEU A 181 2.38 -5.54 -14.47
CA LEU A 181 2.95 -5.42 -15.82
C LEU A 181 3.67 -6.70 -16.27
N LEU A 182 4.18 -7.50 -15.33
CA LEU A 182 4.89 -8.76 -15.55
C LEU A 182 4.20 -9.99 -14.91
N GLY A 183 3.00 -9.85 -14.34
CA GLY A 183 2.36 -10.92 -13.55
C GLY A 183 3.07 -11.28 -12.23
N LEU A 184 3.91 -10.38 -11.70
CA LEU A 184 4.73 -10.61 -10.50
C LEU A 184 4.03 -10.06 -9.25
N ASN A 185 3.78 -10.88 -8.23
CA ASN A 185 3.04 -10.50 -7.01
C ASN A 185 3.82 -9.55 -6.06
N ASP A 186 4.51 -8.52 -6.55
CA ASP A 186 5.20 -7.50 -5.74
C ASP A 186 4.22 -6.63 -4.95
N ILE A 187 4.19 -6.79 -3.62
CA ILE A 187 3.36 -5.98 -2.72
C ILE A 187 4.15 -4.92 -1.95
N GLY A 188 5.38 -4.60 -2.38
CA GLY A 188 6.21 -3.55 -1.78
C GLY A 188 5.66 -2.14 -1.97
N THR A 189 5.68 -1.30 -0.92
CA THR A 189 5.24 0.11 -1.01
C THR A 189 6.19 0.97 -1.83
N GLY A 190 5.63 1.96 -2.52
CA GLY A 190 6.36 2.84 -3.43
C GLY A 190 6.30 4.30 -3.04
N LYS A 191 7.37 5.04 -3.34
CA LYS A 191 7.36 6.51 -3.34
C LYS A 191 8.02 6.97 -4.63
N ALA A 192 7.33 7.80 -5.38
CA ALA A 192 7.90 8.45 -6.56
C ALA A 192 7.35 9.88 -6.71
N THR A 193 8.13 10.72 -7.40
CA THR A 193 7.75 12.10 -7.69
C THR A 193 7.23 12.16 -9.11
N PHE A 194 6.03 12.70 -9.28
CA PHE A 194 5.37 12.92 -10.57
C PHE A 194 4.98 14.39 -10.70
N ASP A 195 4.46 14.79 -11.85
CA ASP A 195 4.03 16.17 -12.11
C ASP A 195 2.91 16.62 -11.15
N GLU A 196 2.11 15.69 -10.62
CA GLU A 196 1.02 15.93 -9.68
C GLU A 196 1.52 16.10 -8.24
N GLY A 197 2.79 15.78 -7.97
CA GLY A 197 3.43 15.83 -6.67
C GLY A 197 4.04 14.49 -6.25
N ILE A 198 4.26 14.34 -4.94
CA ILE A 198 4.86 13.13 -4.39
C ILE A 198 3.75 12.10 -4.19
N VAL A 199 3.80 11.03 -4.98
CA VAL A 199 2.88 9.89 -4.89
C VAL A 199 3.46 8.85 -3.94
N TYR A 200 2.68 8.54 -2.90
CA TYR A 200 2.94 7.42 -2.00
C TYR A 200 1.97 6.29 -2.30
N GLU A 201 2.55 5.15 -2.68
CA GLU A 201 1.83 3.93 -2.97
C GLU A 201 1.79 3.00 -1.75
N LEU A 202 0.58 2.55 -1.43
CA LEU A 202 0.35 1.43 -0.53
C LEU A 202 -0.40 0.30 -1.25
N SER A 203 0.31 -0.81 -1.46
CA SER A 203 -0.19 -2.05 -2.04
C SER A 203 -0.46 -3.11 -0.96
N ASP A 204 -1.58 -3.81 -1.10
CA ASP A 204 -2.00 -4.94 -0.24
C ASP A 204 -3.02 -5.81 -1.00
N ASP A 205 -2.95 -7.12 -0.85
CA ASP A 205 -3.88 -8.10 -1.42
C ASP A 205 -5.27 -8.02 -0.77
N ARG A 206 -5.32 -7.50 0.46
CA ARG A 206 -6.54 -7.28 1.23
C ARG A 206 -6.95 -5.81 1.27
N PHE A 207 -6.46 -4.93 0.39
CA PHE A 207 -7.21 -3.72 0.07
C PHE A 207 -8.45 -4.06 -0.74
N ILE A 208 -9.52 -3.28 -0.58
CA ILE A 208 -10.76 -3.60 -1.27
C ILE A 208 -10.76 -3.04 -2.71
N PHE A 209 -10.09 -1.91 -2.97
CA PHE A 209 -10.11 -1.18 -4.25
C PHE A 209 -8.91 -0.28 -4.46
N ASN A 210 -8.81 0.21 -5.70
CA ASN A 210 -7.82 1.21 -6.06
C ASN A 210 -8.32 2.61 -5.70
N LEU A 211 -7.61 3.30 -4.81
CA LEU A 211 -8.02 4.60 -4.28
C LEU A 211 -6.96 5.69 -4.55
N MET A 212 -7.40 6.91 -4.81
CA MET A 212 -6.51 8.07 -4.92
C MET A 212 -7.12 9.34 -4.33
N ASN A 213 -6.31 10.33 -3.94
CA ASN A 213 -6.80 11.63 -3.43
C ASN A 213 -6.55 12.83 -4.38
N PHE A 214 -6.24 12.59 -5.65
CA PHE A 214 -5.86 13.65 -6.61
C PHE A 214 -6.55 13.51 -7.96
N GLU A 215 -6.37 14.51 -8.83
CA GLU A 215 -6.99 14.50 -10.16
C GLU A 215 -6.50 13.33 -11.00
N LYS A 216 -7.45 12.75 -11.72
CA LYS A 216 -7.30 11.53 -12.49
C LYS A 216 -6.54 11.82 -13.79
N HIS A 217 -5.47 11.08 -14.05
CA HIS A 217 -4.99 10.91 -15.42
C HIS A 217 -5.97 10.10 -16.23
N SER A 218 -6.26 10.51 -17.45
CA SER A 218 -7.18 9.80 -18.33
C SER A 218 -6.86 8.32 -18.53
N CYS A 219 -5.60 7.92 -18.33
CA CYS A 219 -5.13 6.53 -18.48
C CYS A 219 -5.43 5.61 -17.29
N PHE A 220 -5.63 6.13 -16.07
CA PHE A 220 -5.83 5.30 -14.87
C PHE A 220 -7.30 5.29 -14.44
N SER A 221 -7.90 4.10 -14.31
CA SER A 221 -9.23 3.99 -13.70
C SER A 221 -9.08 3.79 -12.19
N MET A 222 -9.47 4.80 -11.40
CA MET A 222 -9.31 4.82 -9.94
C MET A 222 -10.53 5.48 -9.29
N THR A 223 -10.87 5.08 -8.06
CA THR A 223 -11.90 5.74 -7.26
C THR A 223 -11.26 6.85 -6.42
N ASN A 224 -11.81 8.06 -6.41
CA ASN A 224 -11.32 9.09 -5.51
C ASN A 224 -11.74 8.74 -4.07
N ILE A 225 -10.82 8.83 -3.10
CA ILE A 225 -11.07 8.51 -1.69
C ILE A 225 -12.25 9.32 -1.14
N PHE A 226 -12.38 10.59 -1.55
CA PHE A 226 -13.47 11.46 -1.11
C PHE A 226 -14.82 11.11 -1.71
N ASP A 227 -14.87 10.30 -2.78
CA ASP A 227 -16.13 9.82 -3.35
C ASP A 227 -16.89 8.90 -2.40
N ILE A 228 -16.23 8.33 -1.38
CA ILE A 228 -16.89 7.55 -0.31
C ILE A 228 -17.98 8.40 0.40
N LEU A 229 -17.82 9.73 0.43
CA LEU A 229 -18.83 10.66 0.94
C LEU A 229 -20.11 10.62 0.10
N ASN A 230 -19.98 10.41 -1.21
CA ASN A 230 -21.08 10.37 -2.15
C ASN A 230 -21.95 9.12 -1.98
N LYS A 231 -23.21 9.19 -2.43
CA LYS A 231 -24.14 8.06 -2.33
C LYS A 231 -23.92 6.99 -3.41
N ASN A 232 -23.28 7.34 -4.52
CA ASN A 232 -23.20 6.54 -5.74
C ASN A 232 -21.79 6.46 -6.33
N TYR A 233 -20.75 6.33 -5.51
CA TYR A 233 -19.38 6.17 -6.03
C TYR A 233 -19.22 4.84 -6.76
N VAL A 234 -18.29 4.82 -7.72
CA VAL A 234 -17.93 3.63 -8.49
C VAL A 234 -16.63 3.10 -7.95
N LEU A 235 -16.59 1.80 -7.68
CA LEU A 235 -15.40 1.10 -7.24
C LEU A 235 -14.65 0.54 -8.42
N VAL A 236 -13.37 0.90 -8.52
CA VAL A 236 -12.48 0.36 -9.55
C VAL A 236 -11.56 -0.69 -8.96
N LYS A 237 -11.41 -1.80 -9.69
CA LYS A 237 -10.45 -2.88 -9.44
C LYS A 237 -9.55 -2.99 -10.67
N GLY A 238 -8.32 -3.45 -10.47
CA GLY A 238 -7.31 -3.59 -11.53
C GLY A 238 -6.56 -2.28 -11.81
N ALA A 239 -5.27 -2.37 -12.07
CA ALA A 239 -4.52 -1.27 -12.67
C ALA A 239 -5.03 -1.13 -14.12
N GLY A 240 -5.02 0.06 -14.70
CA GLY A 240 -5.38 0.21 -16.12
C GLY A 240 -4.49 -0.66 -17.04
N ASN A 241 -4.71 -0.55 -18.35
CA ASN A 241 -3.94 -1.31 -19.36
C ASN A 241 -2.41 -1.07 -19.30
N ASP A 242 -1.96 -0.07 -18.55
CA ASP A 242 -0.57 0.37 -18.40
C ASP A 242 0.07 0.03 -17.04
N GLY A 243 -0.64 -0.65 -16.13
CA GLY A 243 -0.11 -1.04 -14.83
C GLY A 243 0.00 0.09 -13.79
N GLY A 244 -0.51 1.29 -14.06
CA GLY A 244 -0.64 2.33 -13.05
C GLY A 244 0.67 3.02 -12.64
N TYR A 245 0.61 3.78 -11.53
CA TYR A 245 1.82 4.28 -10.86
C TYR A 245 2.70 3.16 -10.33
N HIS A 246 2.12 2.00 -10.01
CA HIS A 246 2.86 0.83 -9.54
C HIS A 246 3.87 0.33 -10.57
N ALA A 247 3.44 0.14 -11.82
CA ALA A 247 4.35 -0.26 -12.89
C ALA A 247 5.49 0.76 -13.07
N GLN A 248 5.20 2.05 -12.98
CA GLN A 248 6.21 3.10 -13.09
C GLN A 248 7.20 3.08 -11.92
N ILE A 249 6.72 2.84 -10.69
CA ILE A 249 7.54 2.69 -9.49
C ILE A 249 8.43 1.44 -9.62
N LEU A 250 7.87 0.32 -10.04
CA LEU A 250 8.62 -0.92 -10.28
C LEU A 250 9.73 -0.68 -11.32
N MET A 251 9.40 -0.07 -12.45
CA MET A 251 10.38 0.27 -13.49
C MET A 251 11.48 1.20 -12.97
N SER A 252 11.14 2.19 -12.15
CA SER A 252 12.16 3.07 -11.56
C SER A 252 13.14 2.32 -10.65
N ARG A 253 12.66 1.34 -9.87
CA ARG A 253 13.53 0.49 -9.03
C ARG A 253 14.44 -0.38 -9.89
N LEU A 254 13.92 -0.92 -10.98
CA LEU A 254 14.70 -1.72 -11.94
C LEU A 254 15.82 -0.88 -12.59
N PHE A 255 15.51 0.33 -13.06
CA PHE A 255 16.49 1.21 -13.69
C PHE A 255 17.59 1.69 -12.72
N GLN A 256 17.23 2.03 -11.48
CA GLN A 256 18.22 2.39 -10.45
C GLN A 256 19.22 1.27 -10.21
N TYR A 257 18.74 0.03 -10.10
CA TYR A 257 19.61 -1.12 -9.88
C TYR A 257 20.54 -1.39 -11.08
N THR A 258 20.07 -1.17 -12.31
CA THR A 258 20.93 -1.34 -13.50
C THR A 258 21.99 -0.24 -13.60
N ASP A 259 21.66 1.02 -13.28
CA ASP A 259 22.63 2.12 -13.36
C ASP A 259 23.74 2.00 -12.30
N GLU A 260 23.40 1.59 -11.07
CA GLU A 260 24.38 1.36 -10.00
C GLU A 260 25.37 0.24 -10.31
N ASN A 261 24.99 -0.76 -11.11
CA ASN A 261 25.84 -1.91 -11.47
C ASN A 261 26.54 -1.77 -12.82
N VAL A 262 26.14 -0.81 -13.67
CA VAL A 262 26.79 -0.54 -14.97
C VAL A 262 27.86 0.56 -14.85
N TYR A 263 27.72 1.47 -13.88
CA TYR A 263 28.65 2.60 -13.68
C TYR A 263 29.38 2.58 -12.33
N GLY A 264 29.27 1.50 -11.55
CA GLY A 264 29.96 1.27 -10.27
C GLY A 264 31.26 0.49 -10.39
#